data_AF-A0A920GMI9-F1
#
_entry.id   AF-A0A920GMI9-F1
#
_cell.length_a   1.000
_cell.length_b   1.000
_cell.length_c   1.000
_cell.angle_alpha   90.00
_cell.angle_beta   90.00
_cell.angle_gamma   90.00
#
_symmetry.space_group_name_H-M   'P 1'
#
loop_
_entity.id
_entity.type
_entity.pdbx_description
1 polymer ?
#
loop_
_entity_poly.entity_id
_entity_poly.type
_entity_poly.pdbx_seq_one_letter_code
_entity_poly.pdbx_strand_id
1 'polypeptide(L)'
;MAIIIQVPNKVPRSRYLRLVPMFCAAFLICLSSCGRDDTSYPAQLPDSQSKLPVKIVIVTMFEIGEDLGDAPGEFQFWRERRNLYQRLDFPHSHHDLFYNPDSQILGLVTGIGTAKAASATMALGLDDRFDLSRAYWLVAGIAGIDPEDASIGSVVWSSVLVDGDLGYEIDSREMPKEWSTGYFSFKTKAPFAQPRPELPMGEVFVTNRGLRDWAFDLTKNLDLMDSSEFQALREAYVDHPAARRPPFVLKGPPGCDDLLARCLEKCVGE
;
A
#
# COMPACT_ATOMS: atom_id res chain seq x y z
N MET A 1 -4.98 -8.65 -7.39
CA MET A 1 -5.60 -7.43 -6.83
C MET A 1 -4.84 -6.21 -7.33
N ALA A 2 -5.56 -5.22 -7.85
CA ALA A 2 -4.99 -3.96 -8.30
C ALA A 2 -5.67 -2.80 -7.56
N ILE A 3 -4.89 -1.85 -7.03
CA ILE A 3 -5.35 -0.76 -6.18
C ILE A 3 -4.77 0.55 -6.71
N ILE A 4 -5.62 1.52 -7.03
CA ILE A 4 -5.17 2.84 -7.50
C ILE A 4 -5.34 3.87 -6.38
N ILE A 5 -4.22 4.44 -5.93
CA ILE A 5 -4.15 5.52 -4.95
C ILE A 5 -3.77 6.81 -5.69
N GLN A 6 -4.60 7.84 -5.57
CA GLN A 6 -4.25 9.20 -5.99
C GLN A 6 -3.81 9.96 -4.74
N VAL A 7 -2.59 10.50 -4.73
CA VAL A 7 -2.13 11.36 -3.63
C VAL A 7 -2.96 12.66 -3.67
N PRO A 8 -3.69 13.02 -2.59
CA PRO A 8 -4.45 14.26 -2.55
C PRO A 8 -3.50 15.48 -2.53
N ASN A 9 -3.90 16.54 -3.23
CA ASN A 9 -3.16 17.81 -3.20
C ASN A 9 -3.32 18.49 -1.83
N LYS A 10 -2.17 18.84 -1.23
CA LYS A 10 -2.01 19.71 -0.05
C LYS A 10 -2.55 19.15 1.27
N VAL A 11 -1.63 18.67 2.11
CA VAL A 11 -1.79 18.79 3.57
C VAL A 11 -1.67 20.27 3.91
N PRO A 12 -2.70 20.94 4.47
CA PRO A 12 -2.54 22.30 4.97
C PRO A 12 -1.50 22.27 6.09
N ARG A 13 -0.41 23.06 5.94
CA ARG A 13 0.58 23.26 6.99
C ARG A 13 -0.13 23.77 8.24
N SER A 14 -0.29 22.89 9.24
CA SER A 14 -0.74 23.24 10.57
C SER A 14 0.20 24.31 11.15
N ARG A 15 -0.36 25.47 11.49
CA ARG A 15 0.34 26.53 12.21
C ARG A 15 0.47 26.10 13.67
N TYR A 16 1.55 25.39 13.99
CA TYR A 16 1.97 25.25 15.38
C TYR A 16 2.59 26.58 15.83
N LEU A 17 1.76 27.41 16.45
CA LEU A 17 2.17 28.58 17.21
C LEU A 17 2.94 28.09 18.45
N ARG A 18 4.27 28.17 18.43
CA ARG A 18 5.11 27.85 19.59
C ARG A 18 4.97 28.98 20.62
N LEU A 19 4.25 28.71 21.71
CA LEU A 19 4.33 29.48 22.95
C LEU A 19 5.63 29.07 23.67
N VAL A 20 6.58 30.00 23.75
CA VAL A 20 7.78 29.87 24.59
C VAL A 20 7.48 30.55 25.93
N PRO A 21 7.68 29.89 27.09
CA PRO A 21 7.63 30.59 28.36
C PRO A 21 8.98 31.28 28.60
N MET A 22 8.86 32.56 28.89
CA MET A 22 9.89 33.46 29.39
C MET A 22 10.31 33.01 30.81
N PHE A 23 11.57 32.60 30.98
CA PHE A 23 12.22 32.54 32.30
C PHE A 23 13.59 33.20 32.22
N CYS A 24 13.67 34.40 32.80
CA CYS A 24 14.89 35.07 33.19
C CYS A 24 15.51 34.33 34.39
N ALA A 25 16.79 33.97 34.31
CA ALA A 25 17.70 34.02 35.45
C ALA A 25 19.15 34.09 34.94
N ALA A 26 19.83 35.16 35.34
CA ALA A 26 21.22 35.44 35.05
C ALA A 26 22.15 34.48 35.79
N PHE A 27 23.22 34.03 35.12
CA PHE A 27 24.49 33.74 35.79
C PHE A 27 25.66 33.97 34.84
N LEU A 28 26.46 34.99 35.17
CA LEU A 28 27.69 35.40 34.52
C LEU A 28 28.83 34.53 35.06
N ILE A 29 29.49 33.73 34.21
CA ILE A 29 30.87 33.29 34.45
C ILE A 29 31.63 33.33 33.11
N CYS A 30 32.58 34.26 33.04
CA CYS A 30 33.55 34.38 31.95
C CYS A 30 34.52 33.20 31.95
N LEU A 31 34.62 32.48 30.83
CA LEU A 31 35.83 31.77 30.43
C LEU A 31 36.06 31.97 28.94
N SER A 32 37.14 32.68 28.64
CA SER A 32 37.66 32.94 27.30
C SER A 32 38.14 31.65 26.66
N SER A 33 37.58 31.30 25.48
CA SER A 33 38.14 30.30 24.58
C SER A 33 37.99 30.78 23.14
N CYS A 34 39.10 30.79 22.41
CA CYS A 34 39.19 31.19 21.01
C CYS A 34 38.38 30.25 20.11
N GLY A 35 37.60 30.80 19.16
CA GLY A 35 37.31 30.10 17.91
C GLY A 35 35.98 30.42 17.23
N ARG A 36 36.12 30.92 15.99
CA ARG A 36 35.18 30.96 14.85
C ARG A 36 34.05 32.00 14.87
N ASP A 37 34.10 32.86 13.85
CA ASP A 37 32.98 33.67 13.37
C ASP A 37 31.85 32.75 12.89
N ASP A 38 30.73 32.74 13.61
CA ASP A 38 29.47 32.14 13.14
C ASP A 38 28.85 33.04 12.06
N THR A 39 29.38 32.90 10.85
CA THR A 39 28.66 33.28 9.64
C THR A 39 27.61 32.20 9.35
N SER A 40 26.48 32.29 10.04
CA SER A 40 25.29 31.51 9.68
C SER A 40 24.64 32.13 8.43
N TYR A 41 25.22 31.83 7.27
CA TYR A 41 24.47 31.88 6.02
C TYR A 41 23.47 30.72 6.02
N PRO A 42 22.18 30.95 5.68
CA PRO A 42 21.30 29.83 5.37
C PRO A 42 21.98 29.00 4.29
N ALA A 43 22.03 27.68 4.50
CA ALA A 43 22.48 26.76 3.47
C ALA A 43 21.58 26.94 2.25
N GLN A 44 22.10 27.64 1.24
CA GLN A 44 21.49 27.68 -0.07
C GLN A 44 21.71 26.29 -0.65
N LEU A 45 20.67 25.44 -0.56
CA LEU A 45 20.68 24.14 -1.19
C LEU A 45 20.98 24.34 -2.68
N PRO A 46 21.90 23.56 -3.27
CA PRO A 46 22.28 23.71 -4.65
C PRO A 46 21.06 23.66 -5.58
N ASP A 47 21.19 24.41 -6.65
CA ASP A 47 20.19 24.66 -7.68
C ASP A 47 19.54 23.36 -8.19
N SER A 48 18.25 23.47 -8.48
CA SER A 48 17.34 22.41 -8.91
C SER A 48 17.95 21.58 -10.05
N GLN A 49 18.53 20.42 -9.74
CA GLN A 49 18.41 19.30 -10.67
C GLN A 49 16.91 19.10 -10.85
N SER A 50 16.41 19.33 -12.07
CA SER A 50 15.00 19.12 -12.38
C SER A 50 14.65 17.68 -12.02
N LYS A 51 13.82 17.51 -10.99
CA LYS A 51 13.38 16.19 -10.54
C LYS A 51 12.76 15.41 -11.70
N LEU A 52 13.00 14.10 -11.76
CA LEU A 52 12.39 13.21 -12.72
C LEU A 52 10.86 13.21 -12.52
N PRO A 53 10.07 13.65 -13.50
CA PRO A 53 8.62 13.68 -13.37
C PRO A 53 8.06 12.25 -13.37
N VAL A 54 7.22 11.92 -12.40
CA VAL A 54 6.57 10.60 -12.33
C VAL A 54 5.06 10.78 -12.43
N LYS A 55 4.45 10.15 -13.44
CA LYS A 55 2.99 10.12 -13.61
C LYS A 55 2.35 8.94 -12.89
N ILE A 56 3.00 7.78 -12.96
CA ILE A 56 2.49 6.54 -12.37
C ILE A 56 3.62 5.81 -11.67
N VAL A 57 3.40 5.43 -10.42
CA VAL A 57 4.22 4.44 -9.71
C VAL A 57 3.47 3.11 -9.74
N ILE A 58 4.07 2.08 -10.34
CA ILE A 58 3.59 0.71 -10.30
C ILE A 58 4.31 0.03 -9.14
N VAL A 59 3.55 -0.39 -8.14
CA VAL A 59 4.05 -1.04 -6.93
C VAL A 59 3.74 -2.53 -7.00
N THR A 60 4.77 -3.36 -6.92
CA THR A 60 4.68 -4.82 -6.82
C THR A 60 5.46 -5.29 -5.60
N MET A 61 5.26 -6.53 -5.18
CA MET A 61 5.87 -7.06 -3.96
C MET A 61 7.10 -7.92 -4.24
N PHE A 62 7.15 -8.67 -5.33
CA PHE A 62 8.29 -9.54 -5.60
C PHE A 62 8.56 -9.79 -7.07
N GLU A 63 9.76 -10.29 -7.33
CA GLU A 63 10.20 -10.90 -8.57
C GLU A 63 10.88 -12.25 -8.28
N ILE A 64 10.89 -13.16 -9.24
CA ILE A 64 11.56 -14.45 -9.14
C ILE A 64 12.80 -14.40 -10.03
N GLY A 65 13.97 -14.59 -9.44
CA GLY A 65 15.20 -14.62 -10.23
C GLY A 65 15.52 -13.26 -10.84
N GLU A 66 15.55 -13.21 -12.16
CA GLU A 66 15.85 -12.00 -12.92
C GLU A 66 14.57 -11.22 -13.24
N ASP A 67 14.72 -9.92 -13.47
CA ASP A 67 13.59 -9.06 -13.83
C ASP A 67 13.10 -9.24 -15.29
N LEU A 68 13.76 -10.08 -16.09
CA LEU A 68 13.49 -10.33 -17.50
C LEU A 68 13.93 -11.72 -17.93
N GLY A 69 13.11 -12.36 -18.75
CA GLY A 69 13.52 -13.52 -19.55
C GLY A 69 13.51 -14.86 -18.83
N ASP A 70 13.00 -14.92 -17.61
CA ASP A 70 12.80 -16.15 -16.83
C ASP A 70 11.32 -16.29 -16.38
N ALA A 71 11.07 -17.01 -15.28
CA ALA A 71 9.72 -17.25 -14.80
C ALA A 71 9.20 -16.00 -14.07
N PRO A 72 8.16 -15.32 -14.58
CA PRO A 72 7.76 -14.03 -14.03
C PRO A 72 7.11 -14.18 -12.65
N GLY A 73 7.58 -13.35 -11.71
CA GLY A 73 6.87 -12.96 -10.50
C GLY A 73 5.84 -11.87 -10.79
N GLU A 74 5.70 -10.89 -9.90
CA GLU A 74 4.74 -9.80 -10.08
C GLU A 74 5.26 -8.67 -10.96
N PHE A 75 6.58 -8.46 -11.03
CA PHE A 75 7.18 -7.24 -11.59
C PHE A 75 7.51 -7.36 -13.08
N GLN A 76 7.99 -8.51 -13.53
CA GLN A 76 8.60 -8.74 -14.84
C GLN A 76 7.68 -8.32 -15.99
N PHE A 77 6.40 -8.72 -15.97
CA PHE A 77 5.46 -8.30 -17.02
C PHE A 77 5.23 -6.79 -17.06
N TRP A 78 5.34 -6.07 -15.94
CA TRP A 78 5.27 -4.61 -15.96
C TRP A 78 6.53 -4.02 -16.58
N ARG A 79 7.71 -4.53 -16.21
CA ARG A 79 8.98 -4.11 -16.80
C ARG A 79 8.99 -4.28 -18.30
N GLU A 80 8.60 -5.46 -18.78
CA GLU A 80 8.53 -5.80 -20.22
C GLU A 80 7.48 -4.96 -20.95
N ARG A 81 6.21 -5.03 -20.52
CA ARG A 81 5.09 -4.47 -21.30
C ARG A 81 4.99 -2.95 -21.21
N ARG A 82 5.61 -2.33 -20.20
CA ARG A 82 5.69 -0.86 -20.04
C ARG A 82 7.06 -0.30 -20.41
N ASN A 83 7.96 -1.14 -20.93
CA ASN A 83 9.32 -0.76 -21.33
C ASN A 83 10.06 -0.01 -20.22
N LEU A 84 10.07 -0.53 -18.99
CA LEU A 84 10.78 0.08 -17.86
C LEU A 84 12.28 -0.26 -17.96
N TYR A 85 12.97 0.34 -18.93
CA TYR A 85 14.34 -0.04 -19.29
C TYR A 85 15.42 0.69 -18.49
N GLN A 86 15.09 1.84 -17.89
CA GLN A 86 16.07 2.61 -17.14
C GLN A 86 16.13 2.12 -15.69
N ARG A 87 17.16 1.34 -15.36
CA ARG A 87 17.48 1.00 -13.98
C ARG A 87 17.99 2.24 -13.23
N LEU A 88 17.47 2.47 -12.03
CA LEU A 88 17.87 3.54 -11.14
C LEU A 88 18.21 2.92 -9.78
N ASP A 89 19.45 3.13 -9.33
CA ASP A 89 19.92 2.60 -8.05
C ASP A 89 19.00 3.06 -6.90
N PHE A 90 18.60 2.12 -6.06
CA PHE A 90 17.73 2.37 -4.92
C PHE A 90 18.26 1.70 -3.65
N PRO A 91 19.40 2.20 -3.11
CA PRO A 91 20.17 1.51 -2.07
C PRO A 91 19.43 1.36 -0.72
N HIS A 92 18.33 2.08 -0.54
CA HIS A 92 17.49 2.02 0.66
C HIS A 92 16.39 0.94 0.58
N SER A 93 16.28 0.24 -0.54
CA SER A 93 15.40 -0.92 -0.73
C SER A 93 16.24 -2.14 -1.13
N HIS A 94 15.61 -3.31 -1.07
CA HIS A 94 16.20 -4.57 -1.52
C HIS A 94 16.24 -4.72 -3.05
N HIS A 95 15.57 -3.84 -3.79
CA HIS A 95 15.42 -3.91 -5.24
C HIS A 95 15.52 -2.52 -5.86
N ASP A 96 16.18 -2.42 -7.01
CA ASP A 96 16.31 -1.16 -7.74
C ASP A 96 14.99 -0.73 -8.38
N LEU A 97 14.91 0.56 -8.73
CA LEU A 97 13.78 1.14 -9.43
C LEU A 97 13.98 1.00 -10.94
N PHE A 98 12.87 0.90 -11.67
CA PHE A 98 12.90 0.82 -13.13
C PHE A 98 11.96 1.85 -13.73
N TYR A 99 12.46 2.66 -14.63
CA TYR A 99 11.78 3.83 -15.12
C TYR A 99 11.71 3.86 -16.65
N ASN A 100 10.71 4.53 -17.17
CA ASN A 100 10.62 4.90 -18.57
C ASN A 100 10.39 6.42 -18.69
N PRO A 101 11.35 7.19 -19.22
CA PRO A 101 11.25 8.65 -19.30
C PRO A 101 10.16 9.15 -20.26
N ASP A 102 9.82 8.39 -21.30
CA ASP A 102 8.80 8.78 -22.28
C ASP A 102 7.39 8.69 -21.69
N SER A 103 7.10 7.59 -20.98
CA SER A 103 5.80 7.35 -20.35
C SER A 103 5.71 7.94 -18.93
N GLN A 104 6.84 8.24 -18.30
CA GLN A 104 6.95 8.70 -16.91
C GLN A 104 6.38 7.69 -15.91
N ILE A 105 6.53 6.40 -16.21
CA ILE A 105 6.14 5.29 -15.36
C ILE A 105 7.36 4.80 -14.59
N LEU A 106 7.21 4.66 -13.27
CA LEU A 106 8.22 4.13 -12.36
C LEU A 106 7.73 2.81 -11.76
N GLY A 107 8.53 1.76 -11.86
CA GLY A 107 8.32 0.47 -11.20
C GLY A 107 9.06 0.44 -9.86
N LEU A 108 8.34 -0.01 -8.82
CA LEU A 108 8.83 -0.21 -7.47
C LEU A 108 8.52 -1.66 -7.06
N VAL A 109 9.56 -2.42 -6.72
CA VAL A 109 9.42 -3.73 -6.06
C VAL A 109 9.67 -3.53 -4.56
N THR A 110 8.64 -3.69 -3.74
CA THR A 110 8.74 -3.40 -2.31
C THR A 110 9.42 -4.50 -1.53
N GLY A 111 9.22 -5.75 -1.93
CA GLY A 111 9.51 -6.92 -1.13
C GLY A 111 8.27 -7.39 -0.38
N ILE A 112 8.26 -8.68 -0.03
CA ILE A 112 7.16 -9.31 0.70
C ILE A 112 7.13 -8.83 2.16
N GLY A 113 5.94 -8.45 2.63
CA GLY A 113 5.65 -8.09 4.01
C GLY A 113 5.57 -6.57 4.25
N THR A 114 4.74 -6.19 5.23
CA THR A 114 4.38 -4.79 5.53
C THR A 114 5.59 -3.92 5.86
N ALA A 115 6.59 -4.45 6.57
CA ALA A 115 7.81 -3.71 6.90
C ALA A 115 8.63 -3.31 5.66
N LYS A 116 8.76 -4.22 4.68
CA LYS A 116 9.47 -3.93 3.42
C LYS A 116 8.67 -2.97 2.54
N ALA A 117 7.35 -3.15 2.46
CA ALA A 117 6.43 -2.22 1.78
C ALA A 117 6.53 -0.80 2.33
N ALA A 118 6.48 -0.65 3.66
CA ALA A 118 6.58 0.65 4.31
C ALA A 118 7.94 1.30 4.09
N SER A 119 9.05 0.57 4.27
CA SER A 119 10.40 1.14 4.14
C SER A 119 10.72 1.54 2.70
N ALA A 120 10.39 0.71 1.72
CA ALA A 120 10.63 0.99 0.30
C ALA A 120 9.78 2.18 -0.19
N THR A 121 8.50 2.25 0.22
CA THR A 121 7.62 3.37 -0.13
C THR A 121 8.10 4.68 0.51
N MET A 122 8.52 4.64 1.78
CA MET A 122 9.08 5.80 2.48
C MET A 122 10.37 6.27 1.80
N ALA A 123 11.27 5.34 1.48
CA ALA A 123 12.52 5.66 0.79
C ALA A 123 12.26 6.35 -0.55
N LEU A 124 11.29 5.88 -1.34
CA LEU A 124 10.93 6.51 -2.61
C LEU A 124 10.29 7.89 -2.38
N GLY A 125 9.43 8.03 -1.38
CA GLY A 125 8.79 9.31 -1.04
C GLY A 125 9.77 10.40 -0.58
N LEU A 126 10.92 10.01 -0.02
CA LEU A 126 11.98 10.90 0.44
C LEU A 126 13.10 11.12 -0.59
N ASP A 127 13.06 10.39 -1.70
CA ASP A 127 14.07 10.48 -2.75
C ASP A 127 13.86 11.75 -3.59
N ASP A 128 14.77 12.71 -3.43
CA ASP A 128 14.66 14.03 -4.05
C ASP A 128 14.88 14.04 -5.56
N ARG A 129 15.33 12.91 -6.13
CA ARG A 129 15.47 12.71 -7.58
C ARG A 129 14.13 12.70 -8.30
N PHE A 130 13.01 12.42 -7.62
CA PHE A 130 11.70 12.22 -8.25
C PHE A 130 10.67 13.30 -7.85
N ASP A 131 9.86 13.73 -8.81
CA ASP A 131 8.64 14.51 -8.55
C ASP A 131 7.43 13.56 -8.54
N LEU A 132 7.00 13.21 -7.32
CA LEU A 132 5.85 12.37 -7.05
C LEU A 132 4.58 13.16 -6.71
N SER A 133 4.65 14.51 -6.73
CA SER A 133 3.59 15.39 -6.20
C SER A 133 2.23 15.22 -6.88
N ARG A 134 2.23 14.68 -8.11
CA ARG A 134 1.04 14.39 -8.93
C ARG A 134 0.99 12.97 -9.45
N ALA A 135 1.78 12.06 -8.87
CA ALA A 135 1.81 10.67 -9.30
C ALA A 135 0.56 9.90 -8.85
N TYR A 136 0.06 9.04 -9.72
CA TYR A 136 -0.87 7.97 -9.37
C TYR A 136 -0.09 6.74 -8.94
N TRP A 137 -0.54 6.05 -7.91
CA TRP A 137 0.10 4.84 -7.42
C TRP A 137 -0.81 3.66 -7.71
N LEU A 138 -0.30 2.65 -8.41
CA LEU A 138 -0.99 1.41 -8.72
C LEU A 138 -0.29 0.28 -7.98
N VAL A 139 -0.89 -0.22 -6.90
CA VAL A 139 -0.44 -1.44 -6.24
C VAL A 139 -1.02 -2.62 -7.00
N ALA A 140 -0.18 -3.46 -7.57
CA ALA A 140 -0.57 -4.63 -8.34
C ALA A 140 0.13 -5.86 -7.78
N GLY A 141 -0.65 -6.85 -7.37
CA GLY A 141 -0.10 -8.12 -6.90
C GLY A 141 -1.11 -9.25 -6.89
N ILE A 142 -0.64 -10.43 -6.55
CA ILE A 142 -1.46 -11.61 -6.32
C ILE A 142 -1.96 -11.62 -4.87
N ALA A 143 -3.15 -12.17 -4.65
CA ALA A 143 -3.76 -12.26 -3.34
C ALA A 143 -4.67 -13.49 -3.28
N GLY A 144 -4.92 -13.98 -2.06
CA GLY A 144 -6.01 -14.92 -1.81
C GLY A 144 -7.38 -14.24 -1.98
N ILE A 145 -8.40 -15.05 -2.23
CA ILE A 145 -9.80 -14.62 -2.26
C ILE A 145 -10.66 -15.67 -1.57
N ASP A 146 -11.69 -15.21 -0.88
CA ASP A 146 -12.76 -16.03 -0.34
C ASP A 146 -13.43 -16.83 -1.49
N PRO A 147 -13.50 -18.18 -1.42
CA PRO A 147 -14.10 -19.00 -2.46
C PRO A 147 -15.61 -18.75 -2.67
N GLU A 148 -16.28 -18.10 -1.71
CA GLU A 148 -17.66 -17.62 -1.89
C GLU A 148 -17.77 -16.44 -2.85
N ASP A 149 -16.67 -15.72 -3.10
CA ASP A 149 -16.68 -14.48 -3.89
C ASP A 149 -16.14 -14.68 -5.32
N ALA A 150 -15.07 -15.46 -5.52
CA ALA A 150 -14.49 -15.66 -6.85
C ALA A 150 -13.60 -16.91 -6.99
N SER A 151 -13.23 -17.22 -8.24
CA SER A 151 -12.34 -18.31 -8.61
C SER A 151 -10.89 -17.87 -8.80
N ILE A 152 -9.95 -18.83 -8.76
CA ILE A 152 -8.55 -18.59 -9.11
C ILE A 152 -8.43 -17.89 -10.48
N GLY A 153 -7.47 -16.97 -10.61
CA GLY A 153 -7.24 -16.20 -11.84
C GLY A 153 -8.14 -14.98 -11.97
N SER A 154 -9.13 -14.80 -11.08
CA SER A 154 -9.99 -13.62 -11.06
C SER A 154 -9.21 -12.36 -10.64
N VAL A 155 -9.67 -11.19 -11.11
CA VAL A 155 -8.99 -9.90 -10.89
C VAL A 155 -9.89 -8.94 -10.12
N VAL A 156 -9.41 -8.50 -8.95
CA VAL A 156 -10.14 -7.58 -8.07
C VAL A 156 -9.59 -6.15 -8.17
N TRP A 157 -10.48 -5.19 -8.40
CA TRP A 157 -10.24 -3.75 -8.21
C TRP A 157 -10.77 -3.29 -6.85
N SER A 158 -9.88 -2.96 -5.90
CA SER A 158 -10.28 -2.49 -4.56
C SER A 158 -10.14 -0.99 -4.38
N SER A 159 -11.05 -0.41 -3.59
CA SER A 159 -11.00 0.97 -3.11
C SER A 159 -10.93 1.10 -1.59
N VAL A 160 -10.96 -0.02 -0.87
CA VAL A 160 -10.90 -0.04 0.59
C VAL A 160 -9.90 -1.11 1.00
N LEU A 161 -8.97 -0.72 1.86
CA LEU A 161 -7.96 -1.60 2.44
C LEU A 161 -8.18 -1.60 3.94
N VAL A 162 -8.11 -2.78 4.52
CA VAL A 162 -8.14 -2.98 5.97
C VAL A 162 -6.81 -3.64 6.34
N ASP A 163 -6.10 -3.04 7.27
CA ASP A 163 -4.93 -3.64 7.90
C ASP A 163 -5.43 -4.59 9.00
N GLY A 164 -5.35 -5.88 8.71
CA GLY A 164 -5.74 -6.95 9.63
C GLY A 164 -4.69 -7.28 10.69
N ASP A 165 -3.52 -6.64 10.67
CA ASP A 165 -2.47 -6.89 11.66
C ASP A 165 -2.64 -6.01 12.91
N LEU A 166 -3.47 -4.97 12.82
CA LEU A 166 -3.71 -4.00 13.89
C LEU A 166 -4.92 -4.36 14.74
N GLY A 167 -4.67 -5.03 15.86
CA GLY A 167 -5.69 -5.38 16.84
C GLY A 167 -5.11 -6.05 18.08
N TYR A 168 -6.00 -6.48 18.96
CA TYR A 168 -5.68 -7.41 20.03
C TYR A 168 -6.05 -8.82 19.59
N GLU A 169 -5.23 -9.78 19.97
CA GLU A 169 -5.54 -11.20 19.81
C GLU A 169 -5.33 -11.91 21.14
N ILE A 170 -6.33 -12.67 21.55
CA ILE A 170 -6.21 -13.69 22.59
C ILE A 170 -6.09 -15.04 21.88
N ASP A 171 -5.15 -15.86 22.32
CA ASP A 171 -5.00 -17.23 21.83
C ASP A 171 -6.36 -17.97 21.87
N SER A 172 -6.72 -18.65 20.78
CA SER A 172 -8.02 -19.31 20.64
C SER A 172 -8.28 -20.39 21.70
N ARG A 173 -7.25 -20.87 22.39
CA ARG A 173 -7.36 -21.83 23.50
C ARG A 173 -7.71 -21.16 24.84
N GLU A 174 -7.43 -19.87 24.95
CA GLU A 174 -7.60 -19.06 26.17
C GLU A 174 -8.76 -18.07 26.07
N MET A 175 -9.30 -17.85 24.87
CA MET A 175 -10.45 -16.97 24.68
C MET A 175 -11.72 -17.51 25.35
N PRO A 176 -12.65 -16.63 25.74
CA PRO A 176 -13.98 -17.06 26.19
C PRO A 176 -14.65 -18.00 25.18
N LYS A 177 -15.27 -19.08 25.66
CA LYS A 177 -15.81 -20.16 24.79
C LYS A 177 -16.93 -19.67 23.87
N GLU A 178 -17.59 -18.59 24.24
CA GLU A 178 -18.66 -17.93 23.49
C GLU A 178 -18.14 -16.99 22.39
N TRP A 179 -16.84 -16.71 22.34
CA TRP A 179 -16.26 -15.91 21.26
C TRP A 179 -15.99 -16.79 20.04
N SER A 180 -16.39 -16.28 18.87
CA SER A 180 -16.09 -16.94 17.59
C SER A 180 -14.64 -16.72 17.14
N THR A 181 -13.96 -15.70 17.68
CA THR A 181 -12.57 -15.38 17.38
C THR A 181 -11.90 -14.72 18.58
N GLY A 182 -10.60 -14.92 18.71
CA GLY A 182 -9.77 -14.27 19.72
C GLY A 182 -9.35 -12.85 19.32
N TYR A 183 -9.62 -12.46 18.07
CA TYR A 183 -9.19 -11.18 17.51
C TYR A 183 -10.24 -10.09 17.72
N PHE A 184 -9.82 -8.91 18.18
CA PHE A 184 -10.71 -7.77 18.41
C PHE A 184 -10.01 -6.43 18.28
N SER A 185 -10.78 -5.40 17.98
CA SER A 185 -10.27 -4.06 17.67
C SER A 185 -9.66 -3.39 18.91
N PHE A 186 -8.66 -2.53 18.68
CA PHE A 186 -8.14 -1.65 19.72
C PHE A 186 -9.25 -0.86 20.41
N LYS A 187 -9.05 -0.58 21.70
CA LYS A 187 -10.02 0.11 22.58
C LYS A 187 -11.34 -0.66 22.81
N THR A 188 -11.47 -1.90 22.33
CA THR A 188 -12.58 -2.78 22.68
C THR A 188 -12.12 -3.88 23.63
N LYS A 189 -13.08 -4.62 24.23
CA LYS A 189 -12.81 -5.71 25.17
C LYS A 189 -13.34 -7.06 24.71
N ALA A 190 -13.95 -7.11 23.52
CA ALA A 190 -14.55 -8.31 22.95
C ALA A 190 -14.68 -8.15 21.43
N PRO A 191 -14.68 -9.26 20.68
CA PRO A 191 -15.02 -9.27 19.26
C PRO A 191 -16.37 -8.59 19.00
N PHE A 192 -16.45 -7.86 17.89
CA PHE A 192 -17.67 -7.22 17.39
C PHE A 192 -18.37 -6.24 18.37
N ALA A 193 -17.65 -5.75 19.39
CA ALA A 193 -18.19 -4.85 20.41
C ALA A 193 -18.88 -3.61 19.80
N GLN A 194 -20.01 -3.22 20.41
CA GLN A 194 -20.77 -2.01 20.08
C GLN A 194 -20.80 -1.03 21.27
N PRO A 195 -20.78 0.29 21.03
CA PRO A 195 -20.60 0.93 19.73
C PRO A 195 -19.17 0.74 19.21
N ARG A 196 -18.99 0.76 17.89
CA ARG A 196 -17.65 0.71 17.29
C ARG A 196 -16.84 1.94 17.72
N PRO A 197 -15.52 1.79 17.96
CA PRO A 197 -14.65 2.94 18.12
C PRO A 197 -14.77 3.90 16.93
N GLU A 198 -14.56 5.20 17.16
CA GLU A 198 -14.47 6.15 16.06
C GLU A 198 -13.37 5.74 15.06
N LEU A 199 -13.66 5.99 13.78
CA LEU A 199 -12.90 5.58 12.58
C LEU A 199 -11.39 5.85 12.66
N PRO A 200 -10.58 5.11 11.87
CA PRO A 200 -9.40 4.42 12.37
C PRO A 200 -8.16 5.29 12.63
N MET A 201 -7.28 4.77 13.50
CA MET A 201 -5.93 5.27 13.77
C MET A 201 -4.93 4.90 12.66
N GLY A 202 -5.35 4.10 11.68
CA GLY A 202 -4.54 3.62 10.57
C GLY A 202 -4.92 2.22 10.07
N GLU A 203 -6.04 1.66 10.54
CA GLU A 203 -6.47 0.29 10.23
C GLU A 203 -7.31 0.21 8.94
N VAL A 204 -7.89 1.33 8.48
CA VAL A 204 -8.63 1.35 7.21
C VAL A 204 -8.26 2.53 6.36
N PHE A 205 -7.96 2.24 5.09
CA PHE A 205 -7.65 3.22 4.06
C PHE A 205 -8.67 3.13 2.93
N VAL A 206 -9.35 4.22 2.66
CA VAL A 206 -10.22 4.36 1.48
C VAL A 206 -9.43 5.10 0.40
N THR A 207 -9.29 4.48 -0.76
CA THR A 207 -8.57 5.03 -1.92
C THR A 207 -9.55 5.65 -2.92
N ASN A 208 -9.08 6.00 -4.12
CA ASN A 208 -9.90 6.69 -5.10
C ASN A 208 -10.92 5.74 -5.76
N ARG A 209 -12.14 5.73 -5.21
CA ARG A 209 -13.28 4.94 -5.73
C ARG A 209 -13.58 5.23 -7.20
N GLY A 210 -13.49 6.49 -7.63
CA GLY A 210 -13.73 6.89 -9.03
C GLY A 210 -12.72 6.27 -9.99
N LEU A 211 -11.44 6.25 -9.63
CA LEU A 211 -10.40 5.58 -10.43
C LEU A 211 -10.57 4.06 -10.41
N ARG A 212 -10.93 3.48 -9.27
CA ARG A 212 -11.27 2.05 -9.13
C ARG A 212 -12.43 1.69 -10.06
N ASP A 213 -13.53 2.46 -10.03
CA ASP A 213 -14.71 2.20 -10.86
C ASP A 213 -14.41 2.40 -12.35
N TRP A 214 -13.67 3.44 -12.70
CA TRP A 214 -13.20 3.65 -14.09
C TRP A 214 -12.34 2.48 -14.59
N ALA A 215 -11.38 2.02 -13.80
CA ALA A 215 -10.53 0.88 -14.17
C ALA A 215 -11.35 -0.41 -14.30
N PHE A 216 -12.26 -0.65 -13.36
CA PHE A 216 -13.20 -1.77 -13.43
C PHE A 216 -14.05 -1.73 -14.71
N ASP A 217 -14.64 -0.57 -15.06
CA ASP A 217 -15.48 -0.44 -16.23
C ASP A 217 -14.73 -0.70 -17.54
N LEU A 218 -13.44 -0.35 -17.61
CA LEU A 218 -12.58 -0.67 -18.74
C LEU A 218 -12.26 -2.16 -18.85
N THR A 219 -12.15 -2.87 -17.72
CA THR A 219 -11.62 -4.24 -17.69
C THR A 219 -12.65 -5.32 -17.41
N LYS A 220 -13.88 -4.98 -16.99
CA LYS A 220 -14.88 -5.95 -16.50
C LYS A 220 -15.25 -7.07 -17.47
N ASN A 221 -15.05 -6.84 -18.76
CA ASN A 221 -15.36 -7.77 -19.84
C ASN A 221 -14.11 -8.39 -20.47
N LEU A 222 -12.94 -8.26 -19.85
CA LEU A 222 -11.73 -8.92 -20.36
C LEU A 222 -11.90 -10.43 -20.30
N ASP A 223 -11.47 -11.08 -21.37
CA ASP A 223 -11.31 -12.54 -21.39
C ASP A 223 -10.04 -12.88 -20.60
N LEU A 224 -10.24 -13.45 -19.42
CA LEU A 224 -9.15 -13.85 -18.54
C LEU A 224 -8.73 -15.29 -18.86
N MET A 225 -7.44 -15.56 -18.75
CA MET A 225 -6.90 -16.89 -19.00
C MET A 225 -7.54 -17.93 -18.06
N ASP A 226 -8.16 -18.97 -18.64
CA ASP A 226 -8.77 -20.09 -17.92
C ASP A 226 -8.17 -21.42 -18.41
N SER A 227 -6.95 -21.72 -17.96
CA SER A 227 -6.23 -22.93 -18.39
C SER A 227 -6.83 -24.21 -17.79
N SER A 228 -6.47 -25.38 -18.34
CA SER A 228 -6.88 -26.67 -17.79
C SER A 228 -6.46 -26.84 -16.32
N GLU A 229 -5.33 -26.27 -15.94
CA GLU A 229 -4.81 -26.32 -14.58
C GLU A 229 -5.68 -25.47 -13.63
N PHE A 230 -6.15 -24.30 -14.07
CA PHE A 230 -7.08 -23.47 -13.29
C PHE A 230 -8.44 -24.16 -13.11
N GLN A 231 -8.92 -24.81 -14.18
CA GLN A 231 -10.15 -25.59 -14.14
C GLN A 231 -10.05 -26.76 -13.15
N ALA A 232 -8.97 -27.55 -13.22
CA ALA A 232 -8.73 -28.66 -12.30
C ALA A 232 -8.58 -28.18 -10.85
N LEU A 233 -7.90 -27.05 -10.61
CA LEU A 233 -7.74 -26.53 -9.26
C LEU A 233 -9.08 -26.14 -8.63
N ARG A 234 -9.98 -25.53 -9.41
CA ARG A 234 -11.27 -25.09 -8.87
C ARG A 234 -12.28 -26.21 -8.64
N GLU A 235 -12.04 -27.42 -9.15
CA GLU A 235 -12.90 -28.59 -8.90
C GLU A 235 -12.96 -28.99 -7.42
N ALA A 236 -11.91 -28.68 -6.65
CA ALA A 236 -11.86 -28.97 -5.21
C ALA A 236 -12.89 -28.17 -4.39
N TYR A 237 -13.39 -27.04 -4.90
CA TYR A 237 -14.32 -26.15 -4.20
C TYR A 237 -15.77 -26.56 -4.44
N VAL A 238 -16.11 -27.82 -4.13
CA VAL A 238 -17.41 -28.45 -4.48
C VAL A 238 -18.60 -27.65 -3.98
N ASP A 239 -18.53 -27.16 -2.73
CA ASP A 239 -19.60 -26.44 -2.04
C ASP A 239 -19.56 -24.91 -2.23
N HIS A 240 -18.64 -24.40 -3.06
CA HIS A 240 -18.47 -22.97 -3.31
C HIS A 240 -18.69 -22.64 -4.80
N PRO A 241 -19.92 -22.35 -5.24
CA PRO A 241 -20.24 -22.14 -6.66
C PRO A 241 -19.46 -21.00 -7.32
N ALA A 242 -19.12 -19.95 -6.57
CA ALA A 242 -18.37 -18.81 -7.11
C ALA A 242 -16.93 -19.21 -7.49
N ALA A 243 -16.25 -19.98 -6.63
CA ALA A 243 -14.93 -20.52 -6.90
C ALA A 243 -14.86 -21.43 -8.13
N ARG A 244 -15.98 -22.07 -8.53
CA ARG A 244 -16.03 -22.99 -9.68
C ARG A 244 -16.25 -22.33 -11.03
N ARG A 245 -16.49 -21.01 -11.08
CA ARG A 245 -16.72 -20.28 -12.33
C ARG A 245 -15.41 -20.01 -13.09
N PRO A 246 -15.48 -19.83 -14.43
CA PRO A 246 -14.41 -19.17 -15.18
C PRO A 246 -13.96 -17.86 -14.51
N PRO A 247 -12.66 -17.52 -14.54
CA PRO A 247 -12.15 -16.31 -13.91
C PRO A 247 -12.81 -15.06 -14.48
N PHE A 248 -13.05 -14.07 -13.62
CA PHE A 248 -13.69 -12.83 -14.02
C PHE A 248 -13.12 -11.63 -13.26
N VAL A 249 -13.44 -10.43 -13.75
CA VAL A 249 -13.06 -9.19 -13.09
C VAL A 249 -14.19 -8.75 -12.17
N LEU A 250 -13.84 -8.40 -10.94
CA LEU A 250 -14.78 -7.91 -9.92
C LEU A 250 -14.23 -6.69 -9.19
N LYS A 251 -15.14 -5.97 -8.53
CA LYS A 251 -14.75 -4.95 -7.55
C LYS A 251 -14.54 -5.62 -6.20
N GLY A 252 -13.74 -4.99 -5.34
CA GLY A 252 -13.60 -5.39 -3.94
C GLY A 252 -14.97 -5.59 -3.29
N PRO A 253 -15.08 -6.50 -2.30
CA PRO A 253 -16.35 -7.09 -1.91
C PRO A 253 -17.44 -6.04 -1.59
N PRO A 254 -18.66 -6.23 -2.09
CA PRO A 254 -19.79 -5.36 -1.78
C PRO A 254 -20.06 -5.41 -0.27
N GLY A 255 -19.88 -4.28 0.41
CA GLY A 255 -19.96 -4.19 1.86
C GLY A 255 -18.78 -3.46 2.49
N CYS A 256 -17.56 -3.56 1.94
CA CYS A 256 -16.45 -2.71 2.38
C CYS A 256 -16.63 -1.26 1.90
N ASP A 257 -17.41 -1.09 0.82
CA ASP A 257 -17.76 0.21 0.28
C ASP A 257 -18.74 0.99 1.19
N ASP A 258 -19.62 0.31 1.94
CA ASP A 258 -20.67 0.93 2.78
C ASP A 258 -20.57 0.62 4.30
N LEU A 259 -19.90 -0.45 4.74
CA LEU A 259 -19.75 -0.81 6.15
C LEU A 259 -18.48 -1.65 6.40
N LEU A 260 -17.47 -1.01 7.00
CA LEU A 260 -16.21 -1.57 7.52
C LEU A 260 -16.28 -2.99 8.12
N ALA A 261 -17.40 -3.34 8.75
CA ALA A 261 -17.55 -4.59 9.48
C ALA A 261 -17.71 -5.84 8.62
N ARG A 262 -18.29 -5.76 7.41
CA ARG A 262 -18.35 -6.96 6.55
C ARG A 262 -16.97 -7.36 6.04
N CYS A 263 -16.08 -6.39 5.86
CA CYS A 263 -14.69 -6.63 5.51
C CYS A 263 -13.97 -7.39 6.64
N LEU A 264 -14.09 -6.93 7.89
CA LEU A 264 -13.45 -7.59 9.04
C LEU A 264 -14.10 -8.93 9.40
N GLU A 265 -15.43 -9.07 9.30
CA GLU A 265 -16.11 -10.35 9.49
C GLU A 265 -15.67 -11.39 8.46
N LYS A 266 -15.46 -11.00 7.19
CA LYS A 266 -14.92 -11.90 6.16
C LYS A 266 -13.41 -12.13 6.25
N CYS A 267 -12.62 -11.15 6.70
CA CYS A 267 -11.17 -11.29 6.80
C CYS A 267 -10.73 -12.04 8.06
N VAL A 268 -11.54 -12.06 9.12
CA VAL A 268 -11.22 -12.67 10.42
C VAL A 268 -12.10 -13.90 10.72
N GLY A 269 -13.17 -14.09 9.96
CA GLY A 269 -14.11 -15.20 10.13
C GLY A 269 -14.14 -16.13 8.93
N GLU A 270 -13.17 -17.03 8.85
CA GLU A 270 -13.28 -18.44 8.43
C GLU A 270 -12.04 -19.23 8.89
#